data_AF-A0A7W7H577-F1
#
_entry.id   AF-A0A7W7H577-F1
#
_cell.length_a   1.000
_cell.length_b   1.000
_cell.length_c   1.000
_cell.angle_alpha   90.00
_cell.angle_beta   90.00
_cell.angle_gamma   90.00
#
_symmetry.space_group_name_H-M   'P 1'
#
loop_
_entity.id
_entity.type
_entity.pdbx_description
1 polymer ?
#
loop_
_entity_poly.entity_id
_entity_poly.type
_entity_poly.pdbx_seq_one_letter_code
_entity_poly.pdbx_strand_id
1 'polypeptide(L)'
;MTGRIRRPATTPAGALPVPSRVRPAVHPLLRLQRQIGNQSVQRLLDPDELDRARGTGAALDDAVRAPMEAAFGADFGAVRVHTGGAADRLSRALGAHAFTTGRDIFFRAGGYEPDTTAGRRLLAHELTHVVQQSAAVAAGELSVSDPDDEFEREADQVADRIVSRADDQ
;
A
#
# COMPACT_ATOMS: atom_id res chain seq x y z
N MET A 1 -20.86 -67.78 14.74
CA MET A 1 -20.37 -66.99 13.58
C MET A 1 -21.46 -65.99 13.20
N THR A 2 -21.08 -64.77 12.80
CA THR A 2 -21.91 -63.53 12.66
C THR A 2 -22.34 -62.92 14.01
N GLY A 3 -22.21 -61.62 14.28
CA GLY A 3 -21.75 -60.47 13.52
C GLY A 3 -21.81 -59.24 14.44
N ARG A 4 -20.82 -58.38 14.35
CA ARG A 4 -20.45 -57.32 15.31
C ARG A 4 -21.38 -56.09 15.28
N ILE A 5 -21.77 -55.65 16.48
CA ILE A 5 -21.86 -54.28 17.06
C ILE A 5 -22.45 -53.07 16.29
N ARG A 6 -23.19 -52.32 17.12
CA ARG A 6 -23.20 -50.86 17.36
C ARG A 6 -24.23 -49.98 16.61
N ARG A 7 -25.04 -49.35 17.45
CA ARG A 7 -26.02 -48.28 17.20
C ARG A 7 -25.34 -47.05 16.59
N PRO A 8 -25.97 -46.31 15.67
CA PRO A 8 -25.58 -44.94 15.38
C PRO A 8 -26.30 -43.94 16.30
N ALA A 9 -25.53 -42.92 16.71
CA ALA A 9 -25.93 -41.74 17.46
C ALA A 9 -26.34 -40.59 16.52
N THR A 10 -27.07 -39.64 17.10
CA THR A 10 -27.69 -38.44 16.51
C THR A 10 -26.69 -37.31 16.17
N THR A 11 -27.18 -36.34 15.36
CA THR A 11 -26.84 -34.88 15.19
C THR A 11 -25.88 -34.47 14.03
N PRO A 12 -25.93 -33.22 13.49
CA PRO A 12 -27.03 -32.44 12.87
C PRO A 12 -26.74 -31.93 11.42
N ALA A 13 -27.80 -31.40 10.80
CA ALA A 13 -27.90 -30.35 9.76
C ALA A 13 -26.60 -29.83 9.08
N GLY A 14 -26.46 -30.14 7.79
CA GLY A 14 -25.54 -29.50 6.86
C GLY A 14 -26.02 -28.12 6.41
N ALA A 15 -25.06 -27.20 6.34
CA ALA A 15 -25.22 -25.77 6.13
C ALA A 15 -25.83 -25.35 4.78
N LEU A 16 -26.49 -24.18 4.81
CA LEU A 16 -27.01 -23.44 3.66
C LEU A 16 -25.87 -22.90 2.75
N PRO A 17 -26.11 -22.73 1.44
CA PRO A 17 -25.15 -22.13 0.52
C PRO A 17 -24.96 -20.63 0.79
N VAL A 18 -23.71 -20.18 0.91
CA VAL A 18 -23.36 -18.75 0.95
C VAL A 18 -23.40 -18.16 -0.47
N PRO A 19 -24.02 -16.99 -0.69
CA PRO A 19 -24.03 -16.34 -1.99
C PRO A 19 -22.67 -15.73 -2.34
N SER A 20 -22.25 -15.92 -3.59
CA SER A 20 -21.08 -15.31 -4.22
C SER A 20 -21.09 -13.79 -4.02
N ARG A 21 -20.10 -13.27 -3.27
CA ARG A 21 -19.90 -11.83 -3.16
C ARG A 21 -19.44 -11.28 -4.51
N VAL A 22 -20.19 -10.31 -5.00
CA VAL A 22 -19.83 -9.41 -6.10
C VAL A 22 -18.46 -8.80 -5.78
N ARG A 23 -17.49 -9.01 -6.67
CA ARG A 23 -16.15 -8.40 -6.56
C ARG A 23 -16.31 -6.90 -6.81
N PRO A 24 -15.81 -6.00 -5.93
CA PRO A 24 -15.63 -4.62 -6.33
C PRO A 24 -14.61 -4.60 -7.49
N ALA A 25 -14.86 -3.75 -8.48
CA ALA A 25 -13.94 -3.55 -9.60
C ALA A 25 -12.60 -3.03 -9.06
N VAL A 26 -11.62 -3.92 -8.91
CA VAL A 26 -10.24 -3.55 -8.57
C VAL A 26 -9.63 -2.85 -9.77
N HIS A 27 -9.29 -1.57 -9.59
CA HIS A 27 -8.78 -0.70 -10.63
C HIS A 27 -7.49 -1.28 -11.25
N PRO A 28 -7.31 -1.19 -12.58
CA PRO A 28 -6.25 -1.86 -13.35
C PRO A 28 -4.81 -1.47 -12.98
N LEU A 29 -4.61 -0.56 -12.03
CA LEU A 29 -3.33 -0.04 -11.58
C LEU A 29 -2.86 -0.56 -10.23
N LEU A 30 -3.76 -1.20 -9.49
CA LEU A 30 -3.34 -2.11 -8.42
C LEU A 30 -2.41 -3.17 -9.01
N ARG A 31 -2.60 -3.61 -10.26
CA ARG A 31 -1.69 -4.54 -10.95
C ARG A 31 -0.33 -3.96 -11.34
N LEU A 32 -0.17 -2.64 -11.42
CA LEU A 32 1.11 -2.03 -11.79
C LEU A 32 1.98 -1.76 -10.57
N GLN A 33 1.35 -1.42 -9.44
CA GLN A 33 1.96 -1.51 -8.12
C GLN A 33 2.23 -2.98 -7.75
N ARG A 34 1.45 -3.92 -8.30
CA ARG A 34 1.59 -5.38 -8.13
C ARG A 34 2.29 -6.14 -9.26
N GLN A 35 3.38 -5.64 -9.84
CA GLN A 35 4.14 -6.49 -10.75
C GLN A 35 5.64 -6.20 -10.81
N ILE A 36 6.07 -4.93 -10.81
CA ILE A 36 7.47 -4.58 -11.10
C ILE A 36 7.75 -3.18 -10.54
N GLY A 37 8.50 -3.10 -9.43
CA GLY A 37 8.87 -1.84 -8.77
C GLY A 37 9.43 -0.79 -9.73
N ASN A 38 9.15 0.49 -9.46
CA ASN A 38 9.61 1.75 -10.08
C ASN A 38 9.74 1.83 -11.62
N GLN A 39 10.41 0.89 -12.26
CA GLN A 39 10.62 0.82 -13.70
C GLN A 39 9.32 0.67 -14.51
N SER A 40 8.29 0.00 -14.00
CA SER A 40 7.03 -0.13 -14.77
C SER A 40 6.09 1.07 -14.60
N VAL A 41 6.10 1.71 -13.42
CA VAL A 41 5.49 3.05 -13.23
C VAL A 41 6.19 4.06 -14.16
N GLN A 42 7.53 4.04 -14.21
CA GLN A 42 8.31 4.90 -15.12
C GLN A 42 8.14 4.59 -16.60
N ARG A 43 7.76 3.35 -16.98
CA ARG A 43 7.47 2.99 -18.38
C ARG A 43 6.07 3.38 -18.84
N LEU A 44 5.13 3.49 -17.91
CA LEU A 44 3.73 3.87 -18.21
C LEU A 44 3.50 5.38 -18.07
N LEU A 45 4.36 6.06 -17.33
CA LEU A 45 4.38 7.51 -17.25
C LEU A 45 5.41 8.09 -18.21
N ASP A 46 5.11 9.26 -18.77
CA ASP A 46 6.08 10.03 -19.53
C ASP A 46 7.24 10.43 -18.60
N PRO A 47 8.52 10.09 -18.91
CA PRO A 47 9.65 10.39 -18.04
C PRO A 47 9.82 11.88 -17.77
N ASP A 48 9.56 12.74 -18.76
CA ASP A 48 9.67 14.18 -18.59
C ASP A 48 8.54 14.69 -17.69
N GLU A 49 7.34 14.10 -17.74
CA GLU A 49 6.25 14.47 -16.83
C GLU A 49 6.55 14.06 -15.39
N LEU A 50 7.12 12.88 -15.17
CA LEU A 50 7.52 12.41 -13.85
C LEU A 50 8.63 13.30 -13.26
N ASP A 51 9.64 13.67 -14.04
CA ASP A 51 10.73 14.53 -13.56
C ASP A 51 10.27 15.95 -13.25
N ARG A 52 9.34 16.51 -14.05
CA ARG A 52 8.69 17.79 -13.72
C ARG A 52 7.90 17.69 -12.42
N ALA A 53 7.20 16.58 -12.19
CA ALA A 53 6.45 16.37 -10.95
C ALA A 53 7.40 16.31 -9.74
N ARG A 54 8.52 15.59 -9.85
CA ARG A 54 9.56 15.52 -8.80
C ARG A 54 10.15 16.88 -8.40
N GLY A 55 10.23 17.82 -9.34
CA GLY A 55 10.73 19.18 -9.07
C GLY A 55 9.88 20.01 -8.11
N THR A 56 8.68 19.54 -7.73
CA THR A 56 7.70 20.29 -6.92
C THR A 56 7.48 19.74 -5.51
N GLY A 57 8.28 18.77 -5.09
CA GLY A 57 8.08 18.05 -3.82
C GLY A 57 8.45 18.86 -2.59
N ALA A 58 7.62 18.75 -1.56
CA ALA A 58 7.91 19.26 -0.23
C ALA A 58 8.51 18.16 0.66
N ALA A 59 9.35 18.52 1.64
CA ALA A 59 9.69 17.59 2.71
C ALA A 59 8.44 17.28 3.55
N LEU A 60 8.42 16.14 4.22
CA LEU A 60 7.44 15.90 5.28
C LEU A 60 7.68 16.88 6.43
N ASP A 61 6.62 17.55 6.88
CA ASP A 61 6.66 18.37 8.09
C ASP A 61 7.06 17.52 9.30
N ASP A 62 7.85 18.10 10.20
CA ASP A 62 8.38 17.36 11.37
C ASP A 62 7.28 16.77 12.25
N ALA A 63 6.14 17.44 12.36
CA ALA A 63 4.97 16.97 13.10
C ALA A 63 4.37 15.67 12.53
N VAL A 64 4.52 15.44 11.22
CA VAL A 64 4.07 14.23 10.53
C VAL A 64 5.20 13.20 10.46
N ARG A 65 6.42 13.67 10.21
CA ARG A 65 7.61 12.84 10.00
C ARG A 65 8.04 12.11 11.26
N ALA A 66 8.21 12.81 12.38
CA ALA A 66 8.72 12.23 13.62
C ALA A 66 7.90 11.03 14.14
N PRO A 67 6.54 11.09 14.21
CA PRO A 67 5.76 9.93 14.65
C PRO A 67 5.84 8.77 13.65
N MET A 68 5.95 9.04 12.34
CA MET A 68 6.16 7.99 11.34
C MET A 68 7.54 7.34 11.50
N GLU A 69 8.61 8.13 11.58
CA GLU A 69 9.97 7.63 11.79
C GLU A 69 10.06 6.77 13.06
N ALA A 70 9.42 7.20 14.15
CA ALA A 70 9.36 6.44 15.40
C ALA A 70 8.60 5.10 15.23
N ALA A 71 7.51 5.10 14.47
CA ALA A 71 6.71 3.90 14.25
C ALA A 71 7.39 2.87 13.33
N PHE A 72 8.13 3.35 12.32
CA PHE A 72 8.85 2.51 11.36
C PHE A 72 10.26 2.14 11.80
N GLY A 73 10.89 2.93 12.68
CA GLY A 73 12.32 2.81 12.97
C GLY A 73 13.21 3.13 11.76
N ALA A 74 12.73 4.01 10.87
CA ALA A 74 13.39 4.40 9.62
C ALA A 74 13.48 5.92 9.50
N ASP A 75 14.46 6.41 8.72
CA ASP A 75 14.62 7.84 8.42
C ASP A 75 13.82 8.22 7.16
N PHE A 76 12.95 9.21 7.30
CA PHE A 76 12.14 9.76 6.20
C PHE A 76 12.52 11.21 5.85
N GLY A 77 13.65 11.72 6.35
CA GLY A 77 14.13 13.08 6.04
C GLY A 77 14.41 13.33 4.56
N ALA A 78 14.68 12.27 3.78
CA ALA A 78 14.86 12.36 2.33
C ALA A 78 13.56 12.16 1.52
N VAL A 79 12.42 11.91 2.17
CA VAL A 79 11.13 11.71 1.51
C VAL A 79 10.58 13.04 1.00
N ARG A 80 10.03 13.03 -0.21
CA ARG A 80 9.39 14.17 -0.85
C ARG A 80 7.93 13.86 -1.17
N VAL A 81 7.04 14.75 -0.75
CA VAL A 81 5.60 14.65 -1.00
C VAL A 81 5.21 15.64 -2.08
N HIS A 82 4.50 15.14 -3.09
CA HIS A 82 4.05 15.90 -4.26
C HIS A 82 2.52 15.93 -4.28
N THR A 83 1.93 17.12 -4.16
CA THR A 83 0.47 17.33 -4.15
C THR A 83 -0.01 18.28 -5.26
N GLY A 84 0.93 18.76 -6.09
CA GLY A 84 0.63 19.70 -7.18
C GLY A 84 -0.12 19.07 -8.35
N GLY A 85 -0.49 19.89 -9.33
CA GLY A 85 -1.30 19.44 -10.48
C GLY A 85 -0.66 18.32 -11.32
N ALA A 86 0.67 18.23 -11.36
CA ALA A 86 1.35 17.10 -12.01
C ALA A 86 1.16 15.79 -11.23
N ALA A 87 1.30 15.83 -9.90
CA ALA A 87 1.03 14.68 -9.05
C ALA A 87 -0.42 14.19 -9.21
N ASP A 88 -1.40 15.10 -9.21
CA ASP A 88 -2.80 14.75 -9.41
C ASP A 88 -3.06 14.06 -10.77
N ARG A 89 -2.47 14.57 -11.86
CA ARG A 89 -2.59 13.93 -13.17
C ARG A 89 -1.98 12.54 -13.19
N LEU A 90 -0.76 12.39 -12.66
CA LEU A 90 -0.07 11.09 -12.61
C LEU A 90 -0.85 10.09 -11.76
N SER A 91 -1.27 10.47 -10.55
CA SER A 91 -2.07 9.61 -9.67
C SER A 91 -3.40 9.21 -10.33
N ARG A 92 -4.05 10.09 -11.10
CA ARG A 92 -5.27 9.76 -11.87
C ARG A 92 -5.01 8.87 -13.06
N ALA A 93 -3.95 9.13 -13.83
CA ALA A 93 -3.52 8.26 -14.92
C ALA A 93 -3.22 6.85 -14.39
N LEU A 94 -2.72 6.79 -13.15
CA LEU A 94 -2.51 5.58 -12.39
C LEU A 94 -3.72 5.12 -11.56
N GLY A 95 -4.90 5.73 -11.70
CA GLY A 95 -6.12 5.31 -10.99
C GLY A 95 -5.96 5.13 -9.48
N ALA A 96 -5.01 5.83 -8.86
CA ALA A 96 -4.58 5.67 -7.48
C ALA A 96 -4.85 6.95 -6.67
N HIS A 97 -4.96 6.80 -5.35
CA HIS A 97 -5.08 7.93 -4.43
C HIS A 97 -3.71 8.53 -4.11
N ALA A 98 -2.69 7.68 -4.02
CA ALA A 98 -1.29 8.04 -3.97
C ALA A 98 -0.46 6.96 -4.65
N PHE A 99 0.81 7.24 -4.93
CA PHE A 99 1.79 6.23 -5.31
C PHE A 99 3.20 6.66 -4.91
N THR A 100 4.08 5.67 -4.72
CA THR A 100 5.47 5.88 -4.31
C THR A 100 6.46 5.45 -5.38
N THR A 101 7.45 6.30 -5.66
CA THR A 101 8.63 5.93 -6.44
C THR A 101 9.93 6.43 -5.84
N GLY A 102 10.78 5.49 -5.41
CA GLY A 102 12.01 5.75 -4.67
C GLY A 102 11.68 6.36 -3.31
N ARG A 103 11.90 7.68 -3.19
CA ARG A 103 11.61 8.47 -1.98
C ARG A 103 10.55 9.54 -2.24
N ASP A 104 9.95 9.54 -3.43
CA ASP A 104 8.93 10.48 -3.84
C ASP A 104 7.55 9.84 -3.70
N ILE A 105 6.63 10.53 -3.02
CA ILE A 105 5.24 10.11 -2.85
C ILE A 105 4.34 11.15 -3.52
N PHE A 106 3.51 10.69 -4.46
CA PHE A 106 2.64 11.54 -5.26
C PHE A 106 1.19 11.31 -4.85
N PHE A 107 0.52 12.36 -4.39
CA PHE A 107 -0.88 12.30 -4.01
C PHE A 107 -1.78 12.90 -5.09
N ARG A 108 -2.95 12.27 -5.26
CA ARG A 108 -4.07 12.90 -5.93
C ARG A 108 -4.48 14.18 -5.20
N ALA A 109 -5.05 15.15 -5.92
CA ALA A 109 -5.57 16.36 -5.30
C ALA A 109 -6.54 16.04 -4.15
N GLY A 110 -6.26 16.60 -2.97
CA GLY A 110 -7.01 16.33 -1.74
C GLY A 110 -6.71 14.99 -1.06
N GLY A 111 -5.73 14.20 -1.54
CA GLY A 111 -5.36 12.91 -0.94
C GLY A 111 -4.34 12.99 0.19
N TYR A 112 -3.57 14.09 0.27
CA TYR A 112 -2.63 14.32 1.36
C TYR A 112 -3.32 15.05 2.51
N GLU A 113 -3.81 14.26 3.48
CA GLU A 113 -4.55 14.74 4.65
C GLU A 113 -3.97 14.13 5.94
N PRO A 114 -2.72 14.45 6.31
CA PRO A 114 -1.99 13.79 7.40
C PRO A 114 -2.62 14.00 8.79
N ASP A 115 -3.56 14.93 8.93
CA ASP A 115 -4.28 15.17 10.19
C ASP A 115 -5.49 14.23 10.37
N THR A 116 -5.91 13.55 9.30
CA THR A 116 -7.04 12.61 9.32
C THR A 116 -6.56 11.18 9.51
N THR A 117 -7.36 10.34 10.17
CA THR A 117 -7.11 8.89 10.32
C THR A 117 -6.89 8.22 8.96
N ALA A 118 -7.72 8.55 7.97
CA ALA A 118 -7.62 7.99 6.61
C ALA A 118 -6.35 8.44 5.88
N GLY A 119 -5.99 9.72 5.95
CA GLY A 119 -4.79 10.25 5.32
C GLY A 119 -3.51 9.79 6.01
N ARG A 120 -3.49 9.64 7.34
CA ARG A 120 -2.39 8.99 8.08
C ARG A 120 -2.20 7.54 7.65
N ARG A 121 -3.29 6.79 7.51
CA ARG A 121 -3.27 5.40 7.02
C ARG A 121 -2.65 5.34 5.62
N LEU A 122 -3.12 6.18 4.70
CA LEU A 122 -2.61 6.25 3.34
C LEU A 122 -1.11 6.63 3.33
N LEU A 123 -0.71 7.64 4.10
CA LEU A 123 0.69 8.04 4.19
C LEU A 123 1.58 6.92 4.74
N ALA A 124 1.13 6.22 5.79
CA ALA A 124 1.87 5.09 6.35
C ALA A 124 2.01 3.93 5.33
N HIS A 125 0.96 3.67 4.55
CA HIS A 125 1.01 2.69 3.47
C HIS A 125 2.10 3.05 2.45
N GLU A 126 2.09 4.29 1.94
CA GLU A 126 3.10 4.78 1.00
C GLU A 126 4.53 4.79 1.58
N LEU A 127 4.70 5.16 2.85
CA LEU A 127 6.00 5.11 3.51
C LEU A 127 6.53 3.68 3.66
N THR A 128 5.65 2.69 3.80
CA THR A 128 6.06 1.28 3.78
C THR A 128 6.70 0.94 2.44
N HIS A 129 6.14 1.42 1.33
CA HIS A 129 6.76 1.25 0.02
C HIS A 129 8.11 1.95 -0.12
N VAL A 130 8.32 3.12 0.50
CA VAL A 130 9.65 3.76 0.53
C VAL A 130 10.69 2.85 1.19
N VAL A 131 10.35 2.24 2.32
CA VAL A 131 11.22 1.32 3.04
C VAL A 131 11.51 0.07 2.21
N GLN A 132 10.46 -0.57 1.69
CA GLN A 132 10.57 -1.78 0.86
C GLN A 132 11.41 -1.53 -0.40
N GLN A 133 11.19 -0.42 -1.12
CA GLN A 133 11.96 -0.09 -2.31
C GLN A 133 13.43 0.21 -1.99
N SER A 134 13.70 0.89 -0.86
CA SER A 134 15.06 1.15 -0.42
C SER A 134 15.82 -0.15 -0.10
N ALA A 135 15.14 -1.12 0.53
CA ALA A 135 15.70 -2.44 0.81
C ALA A 135 15.94 -3.26 -0.47
N ALA A 136 15.00 -3.25 -1.42
CA ALA A 136 15.14 -3.96 -2.70
C ALA A 136 16.33 -3.45 -3.53
N VAL A 137 16.54 -2.13 -3.57
CA VAL A 137 17.72 -1.53 -4.23
C VAL A 137 19.02 -1.97 -3.55
N ALA A 138 19.03 -2.03 -2.21
CA ALA A 138 20.21 -2.45 -1.44
C ALA A 138 20.52 -3.95 -1.62
N ALA A 139 19.50 -4.80 -1.73
CA ALA A 139 19.65 -6.24 -1.89
C ALA A 139 20.01 -6.66 -3.32
N GLY A 140 19.80 -5.79 -4.33
CA GLY A 140 20.00 -6.14 -5.73
C GLY A 140 19.10 -7.29 -6.22
N GLU A 141 18.07 -7.63 -5.45
CA GLU A 141 17.26 -8.82 -5.62
C GLU A 141 15.89 -8.44 -6.19
N LEU A 142 15.65 -8.81 -7.45
CA LEU A 142 14.33 -8.81 -8.08
C LEU A 142 13.84 -10.27 -8.08
N SER A 143 13.35 -10.74 -6.94
CA SER A 143 12.92 -12.14 -6.78
C SER A 143 11.58 -12.40 -7.48
N VAL A 144 11.42 -13.60 -8.05
CA VAL A 144 10.44 -13.97 -9.11
C VAL A 144 9.26 -14.79 -8.56
N SER A 145 8.76 -14.47 -7.37
CA SER A 145 7.43 -14.94 -6.91
C SER A 145 6.35 -13.90 -7.26
N ASP A 146 5.12 -13.99 -6.75
CA ASP A 146 4.20 -12.83 -6.66
C ASP A 146 4.41 -12.12 -5.29
N PRO A 147 5.59 -11.51 -5.01
CA PRO A 147 5.86 -10.86 -3.73
C PRO A 147 5.03 -9.58 -3.55
N ASP A 148 4.42 -9.10 -4.62
CA ASP A 148 3.58 -7.92 -4.60
C ASP A 148 2.40 -8.06 -3.64
N ASP A 149 1.75 -9.23 -3.64
CA ASP A 149 0.58 -9.46 -2.79
C ASP A 149 0.95 -9.51 -1.30
N GLU A 150 2.18 -9.89 -0.94
CA GLU A 150 2.65 -9.82 0.45
C GLU A 150 3.10 -8.43 0.85
N PHE A 151 3.79 -7.69 -0.03
CA PHE A 151 4.22 -6.33 0.25
C PHE A 151 3.03 -5.37 0.43
N GLU A 152 1.98 -5.53 -0.38
CA GLU A 152 0.72 -4.77 -0.23
C GLU A 152 0.00 -5.10 1.09
N ARG A 153 -0.07 -6.39 1.45
CA ARG A 153 -0.65 -6.81 2.74
C ARG A 153 0.15 -6.28 3.93
N GLU A 154 1.48 -6.26 3.82
CA GLU A 154 2.34 -5.68 4.84
C GLU A 154 2.09 -4.18 4.97
N ALA A 155 2.04 -3.45 3.85
CA ALA A 155 1.76 -2.01 3.85
C ALA A 155 0.40 -1.68 4.49
N ASP A 156 -0.65 -2.45 4.20
CA ASP A 156 -1.95 -2.33 4.87
C ASP A 156 -1.86 -2.59 6.39
N GLN A 157 -1.18 -3.67 6.80
CA GLN A 157 -1.06 -4.03 8.22
C GLN A 157 -0.25 -3.01 9.02
N VAL A 158 0.82 -2.49 8.44
CA VAL A 158 1.65 -1.46 9.07
C VAL A 158 0.85 -0.17 9.19
N ALA A 159 0.15 0.24 8.13
CA ALA A 159 -0.71 1.42 8.16
C ALA A 159 -1.79 1.32 9.25
N ASP A 160 -2.49 0.19 9.34
CA ASP A 160 -3.51 -0.04 10.35
C ASP A 160 -2.93 0.02 11.78
N ARG A 161 -1.74 -0.55 11.99
CA ARG A 161 -1.08 -0.55 13.30
C ARG A 161 -0.67 0.86 13.73
N ILE A 162 -0.16 1.66 12.81
CA ILE A 162 0.31 3.03 13.09
C ILE A 162 -0.86 3.91 13.48
N VAL A 163 -1.96 3.82 12.74
CA VAL A 163 -3.16 4.60 13.01
C VAL A 163 -3.81 4.17 14.33
N SER A 164 -3.90 2.86 14.58
CA SER A 164 -4.46 2.36 15.85
C SER A 164 -3.68 2.87 17.07
N ARG A 165 -2.34 2.95 16.98
CA ARG A 165 -1.50 3.50 18.07
C ARG A 165 -1.69 5.00 18.30
N ALA A 166 -2.05 5.75 17.25
CA ALA A 166 -2.23 7.19 17.34
C ALA A 166 -3.57 7.56 17.97
N ASP A 167 -4.59 6.69 17.88
CA ASP A 167 -5.91 6.93 18.47
C ASP A 167 -5.98 6.49 19.96
N ASP A 168 -5.03 5.65 20.43
CA ASP A 168 -4.92 5.18 21.83
C ASP A 168 -4.09 6.10 22.76
N GLN A 169 -3.54 7.21 22.25
CA GLN A 169 -2.69 8.16 22.98
C GLN A 169 -3.39 9.51 23.19
#